data_AF-N1UL68-F1
#
_entry.id   AF-N1UL68-F1
#
_cell.length_a   1.000
_cell.length_b   1.000
_cell.length_c   1.000
_cell.angle_alpha   90.00
_cell.angle_beta   90.00
_cell.angle_gamma   90.00
#
_symmetry.space_group_name_H-M   'P 1'
#
loop_
_entity.id
_entity.type
_entity.pdbx_description
1 polymer ?
#
loop_
_entity_poly.entity_id
_entity_poly.type
_entity_poly.pdbx_seq_one_letter_code
_entity_poly.pdbx_strand_id
1 'polypeptide(L)'
;MKKLLLVCVLVCFVGVFAEEESPVRFKLEKSFGNAYILKIIHPANFGVQKDAPHKIILNPRNGVKVEKADLKVKGKISEKKKEYFASVDPISLVVTGKGELEIQGKIYYCNFDKNICIPGKIQQVEIIQ
;
A
#
# COMPACT_ATOMS: atom_id res chain seq x y z
N MET A 1 20.78 60.43 8.27
CA MET A 1 20.88 60.05 6.84
C MET A 1 21.18 58.55 6.74
N LYS A 2 20.46 57.88 5.82
CA LYS A 2 20.37 56.44 5.52
C LYS A 2 21.67 55.63 5.63
N LYS A 3 21.59 54.42 6.21
CA LYS A 3 22.15 53.19 5.62
C LYS A 3 21.24 52.00 5.93
N LEU A 4 20.55 51.53 4.90
CA LEU A 4 19.70 50.35 4.87
C LEU A 4 20.61 49.16 4.52
N LEU A 5 20.82 48.22 5.43
CA LEU A 5 21.54 46.97 5.15
C LEU A 5 20.50 45.87 4.94
N LEU A 6 20.19 45.64 3.67
CA LEU A 6 19.30 44.58 3.22
C LEU A 6 20.10 43.27 3.19
N VAL A 7 19.92 42.42 4.20
CA VAL A 7 20.53 41.08 4.22
C VAL A 7 19.55 40.13 3.52
N CYS A 8 19.83 39.84 2.24
CA CYS A 8 19.24 38.73 1.50
C CYS A 8 19.72 37.42 2.11
N VAL A 9 18.89 36.78 2.94
CA VAL A 9 19.11 35.39 3.34
C VAL A 9 18.53 34.50 2.25
N LEU A 10 19.44 33.81 1.56
CA LEU A 10 19.20 32.76 0.59
C LEU A 10 18.29 31.69 1.20
N VAL A 11 17.09 31.51 0.65
CA VAL A 11 16.23 30.38 0.98
C VAL A 11 16.73 29.18 0.18
N CYS A 12 17.49 28.29 0.84
CA CYS A 12 17.85 27.00 0.29
C CYS A 12 16.56 26.16 0.13
N PHE A 13 16.08 26.04 -1.11
CA PHE A 13 15.11 25.01 -1.48
C PHE A 13 15.80 23.65 -1.35
N VAL A 14 15.62 22.99 -0.21
CA VAL A 14 15.87 21.54 -0.08
C VAL A 14 14.83 20.84 -0.93
N GLY A 15 15.25 20.42 -2.14
CA GLY A 15 14.48 19.54 -3.00
C GLY A 15 14.25 18.21 -2.29
N VAL A 16 13.06 18.04 -1.74
CA VAL A 16 12.58 16.73 -1.29
C VAL A 16 12.36 15.90 -2.55
N PHE A 17 13.29 14.99 -2.84
CA PHE A 17 13.04 13.92 -3.81
C PHE A 17 11.89 13.07 -3.24
N ALA A 18 10.67 13.32 -3.71
CA ALA A 18 9.55 12.42 -3.48
C ALA A 18 9.86 11.14 -4.27
N GLU A 19 10.30 10.08 -3.59
CA GLU A 19 10.16 8.73 -4.15
C GLU A 19 8.68 8.58 -4.53
N GLU A 20 8.41 8.34 -5.81
CA GLU A 20 7.06 8.22 -6.33
C GLU A 20 6.42 6.97 -5.70
N GLU A 21 5.70 7.19 -4.59
CA GLU A 21 5.04 6.14 -3.81
C GLU A 21 4.13 5.33 -4.75
N SER A 22 4.20 3.99 -4.66
CA SER A 22 3.38 3.11 -5.49
C SER A 22 1.90 3.53 -5.46
N PRO A 23 1.21 3.63 -6.61
CA PRO A 23 -0.22 3.95 -6.68
C PRO A 23 -1.08 2.84 -6.04
N VAL A 24 -0.53 1.63 -5.92
CA VAL A 24 -1.14 0.52 -5.18
C VAL A 24 -0.61 0.54 -3.75
N ARG A 25 -1.51 0.47 -2.77
CA ARG A 25 -1.20 0.57 -1.33
C ARG A 25 -1.99 -0.47 -0.52
N PHE A 26 -1.51 -0.77 0.68
CA PHE A 26 -2.27 -1.54 1.65
C PHE A 26 -3.13 -0.61 2.52
N LYS A 27 -4.19 -1.15 3.08
CA LYS A 27 -4.95 -0.50 4.15
C LYS A 27 -5.44 -1.57 5.11
N LEU A 28 -5.02 -1.48 6.36
CA LEU A 28 -5.50 -2.37 7.41
C LEU A 28 -6.64 -1.69 8.18
N GLU A 29 -7.77 -2.35 8.27
CA GLU A 29 -8.94 -1.86 9.01
C GLU A 29 -9.30 -2.85 10.12
N LYS A 30 -9.46 -2.35 11.35
CA LYS A 30 -9.97 -3.16 12.45
C LYS A 30 -11.45 -3.43 12.20
N SER A 31 -11.84 -4.70 12.28
CA SER A 31 -13.23 -5.14 12.24
C SER A 31 -13.69 -5.37 13.69
N PHE A 32 -14.30 -6.51 14.00
CA PHE A 32 -14.75 -6.87 15.34
C PHE A 32 -13.72 -7.71 16.11
N GLY A 33 -13.44 -7.32 17.37
CA GLY A 33 -12.50 -8.03 18.24
C GLY A 33 -11.08 -8.08 17.67
N ASN A 34 -10.57 -9.30 17.47
CA ASN A 34 -9.23 -9.57 16.92
C ASN A 34 -9.24 -9.69 15.37
N ALA A 35 -10.36 -9.44 14.72
CA ALA A 35 -10.47 -9.50 13.27
C ALA A 35 -10.04 -8.18 12.62
N TYR A 36 -9.22 -8.29 11.58
CA TYR A 36 -8.79 -7.18 10.74
C TYR A 36 -9.06 -7.49 9.26
N ILE A 37 -9.18 -6.44 8.47
CA ILE A 37 -9.40 -6.52 7.03
C ILE A 37 -8.25 -5.79 6.35
N LEU A 38 -7.45 -6.52 5.59
CA LEU A 38 -6.40 -5.98 4.74
C LEU A 38 -6.96 -5.72 3.34
N LYS A 39 -6.97 -4.46 2.91
CA LYS A 39 -7.39 -4.04 1.57
C LYS A 39 -6.17 -3.70 0.73
N ILE A 40 -6.24 -4.02 -0.56
CA ILE A 40 -5.31 -3.52 -1.59
C ILE A 40 -6.05 -2.42 -2.34
N ILE A 41 -5.60 -1.18 -2.20
CA ILE A 41 -6.27 0.00 -2.77
C ILE A 41 -5.43 0.51 -3.93
N HIS A 42 -6.10 0.85 -5.02
CA HIS A 42 -5.50 1.50 -6.18
C HIS A 42 -6.53 2.43 -6.85
N PRO A 43 -6.09 3.41 -7.66
CA PRO A 43 -7.01 4.26 -8.41
C PRO A 43 -7.81 3.46 -9.46
N ALA A 44 -8.95 4.01 -9.90
CA ALA A 44 -9.89 3.32 -10.79
C ALA A 44 -9.33 3.00 -12.19
N ASN A 45 -8.33 3.75 -12.65
CA ASN A 45 -7.62 3.49 -13.90
C ASN A 45 -6.50 2.45 -13.77
N PHE A 46 -6.36 1.82 -12.61
CA PHE A 46 -5.43 0.72 -12.40
C PHE A 46 -6.18 -0.61 -12.23
N GLY A 47 -5.47 -1.71 -12.44
CA GLY A 47 -5.94 -3.04 -12.06
C GLY A 47 -4.80 -3.97 -11.71
N VAL A 48 -5.11 -4.97 -10.87
CA VAL A 48 -4.15 -5.96 -10.37
C VAL A 48 -4.18 -7.20 -11.27
N GLN A 49 -3.04 -7.66 -11.77
CA GLN A 49 -2.99 -8.74 -12.75
C GLN A 49 -3.43 -10.08 -12.14
N LYS A 50 -4.46 -10.72 -12.70
CA LYS A 50 -5.14 -11.88 -12.08
C LYS A 50 -4.21 -13.06 -11.82
N ASP A 51 -3.40 -13.42 -12.82
CA ASP A 51 -2.59 -14.65 -12.81
C ASP A 51 -1.10 -14.38 -12.47
N ALA A 52 -0.78 -13.16 -12.05
CA ALA A 52 0.59 -12.82 -11.66
C ALA A 52 0.94 -13.37 -10.27
N PRO A 53 2.23 -13.66 -10.01
CA PRO A 53 2.67 -14.27 -8.75
C PRO A 53 2.80 -13.22 -7.64
N HIS A 54 1.65 -12.67 -7.19
CA HIS A 54 1.61 -11.73 -6.07
C HIS A 54 2.14 -12.37 -4.79
N LYS A 55 2.83 -11.57 -3.98
CA LYS A 55 3.32 -12.01 -2.68
C LYS A 55 2.96 -10.96 -1.63
N ILE A 56 2.32 -11.40 -0.54
CA ILE A 56 2.10 -10.59 0.65
C ILE A 56 2.79 -11.32 1.80
N ILE A 57 3.52 -10.59 2.64
CA ILE A 57 4.20 -11.08 3.82
C ILE A 57 3.74 -10.24 5.00
N LEU A 58 3.36 -10.91 6.08
CA LEU A 58 2.99 -10.30 7.34
C LEU A 58 4.12 -10.59 8.35
N ASN A 59 4.75 -9.53 8.84
CA ASN A 59 5.85 -9.56 9.78
C ASN A 59 5.38 -8.95 11.12
N PRO A 60 4.77 -9.75 12.01
CA PRO A 60 4.40 -9.28 13.33
C PRO A 60 5.65 -9.01 14.19
N ARG A 61 5.62 -7.92 14.95
CA ARG A 61 6.70 -7.48 15.85
C ARG A 61 6.12 -7.02 17.19
N ASN A 62 6.98 -6.96 18.21
CA ASN A 62 6.67 -6.36 19.52
C ASN A 62 5.43 -6.93 20.23
N GLY A 63 5.17 -8.25 20.12
CA GLY A 63 4.06 -8.92 20.83
C GLY A 63 2.78 -9.11 20.00
N VAL A 64 2.76 -8.66 18.76
CA VAL A 64 1.71 -9.01 17.78
C VAL A 64 1.87 -10.47 17.34
N LYS A 65 0.76 -11.15 17.09
CA LYS A 65 0.74 -12.46 16.44
C LYS A 65 -0.38 -12.51 15.40
N VAL A 66 -0.09 -13.08 14.23
CA VAL A 66 -1.09 -13.34 13.19
C VAL A 66 -1.49 -14.81 13.29
N GLU A 67 -2.73 -15.07 13.72
CA GLU A 67 -3.25 -16.42 13.92
C GLU A 67 -3.81 -17.02 12.62
N LYS A 68 -4.38 -16.17 11.76
CA LYS A 68 -5.00 -16.60 10.51
C LYS A 68 -4.89 -15.53 9.44
N ALA A 69 -4.46 -15.94 8.25
CA ALA A 69 -4.45 -15.10 7.05
C ALA A 69 -4.50 -15.99 5.79
N ASP A 70 -5.46 -15.77 4.89
CA ASP A 70 -5.42 -16.31 3.51
C ASP A 70 -4.99 -15.19 2.56
N LEU A 71 -3.69 -15.06 2.33
CA LEU A 71 -3.07 -13.95 1.61
C LEU A 71 -3.22 -14.04 0.07
N LYS A 72 -4.21 -14.78 -0.42
CA LYS A 72 -4.50 -14.91 -1.85
C LYS A 72 -5.15 -13.64 -2.37
N VAL A 73 -4.54 -13.06 -3.40
CA VAL A 73 -5.12 -11.94 -4.14
C VAL A 73 -6.20 -12.47 -5.08
N LYS A 74 -7.44 -12.08 -4.84
CA LYS A 74 -8.63 -12.38 -5.65
C LYS A 74 -9.44 -11.11 -5.80
N GLY A 75 -10.40 -11.07 -6.72
CA GLY A 75 -11.17 -9.86 -6.92
C GLY A 75 -12.15 -9.90 -8.07
N LYS A 76 -12.84 -8.78 -8.27
CA LYS A 76 -13.72 -8.56 -9.41
C LYS A 76 -12.89 -8.38 -10.67
N ILE A 77 -13.10 -9.24 -11.66
CA ILE A 77 -12.45 -9.15 -12.98
C ILE A 77 -12.89 -7.86 -13.68
N SER A 78 -11.95 -7.15 -14.30
CA SER A 78 -12.23 -5.97 -15.10
C SER A 78 -13.07 -6.32 -16.33
N GLU A 79 -14.08 -5.52 -16.60
CA GLU A 79 -14.92 -5.68 -17.79
C GLU A 79 -14.16 -5.31 -19.06
N LYS A 80 -13.21 -4.36 -18.96
CA LYS A 80 -12.41 -3.86 -20.08
C LYS A 80 -11.20 -4.75 -20.39
N LYS A 81 -10.54 -5.31 -19.37
CA LYS A 81 -9.33 -6.13 -19.52
C LYS A 81 -9.39 -7.36 -18.61
N LYS A 82 -9.79 -8.52 -19.16
CA LYS A 82 -10.14 -9.73 -18.39
C LYS A 82 -8.98 -10.36 -17.62
N GLU A 83 -7.75 -9.99 -17.97
CA GLU A 83 -6.51 -10.41 -17.33
C GLU A 83 -6.19 -9.63 -16.04
N TYR A 84 -7.00 -8.61 -15.68
CA TYR A 84 -6.85 -7.82 -14.46
C TYR A 84 -8.09 -7.87 -13.57
N PHE A 85 -7.89 -7.79 -12.26
CA PHE A 85 -8.90 -7.41 -11.29
C PHE A 85 -9.07 -5.89 -11.29
N ALA A 86 -10.31 -5.42 -11.45
CA ALA A 86 -10.68 -4.01 -11.28
C ALA A 86 -10.77 -3.60 -9.80
N SER A 87 -10.98 -4.57 -8.92
CA SER A 87 -10.91 -4.39 -7.47
C SER A 87 -10.47 -5.70 -6.83
N VAL A 88 -9.66 -5.62 -5.77
CA VAL A 88 -9.22 -6.79 -5.00
C VAL A 88 -10.18 -7.00 -3.82
N ASP A 89 -10.55 -8.26 -3.58
CA ASP A 89 -11.37 -8.64 -2.44
C ASP A 89 -10.61 -8.39 -1.13
N PRO A 90 -11.26 -7.87 -0.07
CA PRO A 90 -10.59 -7.67 1.20
C PRO A 90 -10.12 -8.99 1.81
N ILE A 91 -8.90 -8.99 2.37
CA ILE A 91 -8.27 -10.16 2.97
C ILE A 91 -8.51 -10.13 4.49
N SER A 92 -9.22 -11.13 5.00
CA SER A 92 -9.48 -11.25 6.44
C SER A 92 -8.26 -11.78 7.19
N LEU A 93 -7.90 -11.10 8.28
CA LEU A 93 -6.82 -11.44 9.19
C LEU A 93 -7.36 -11.62 10.61
N VAL A 94 -6.76 -12.53 11.37
CA VAL A 94 -6.95 -12.61 12.82
C VAL A 94 -5.63 -12.26 13.48
N VAL A 95 -5.60 -11.15 14.21
CA VAL A 95 -4.40 -10.59 14.82
C VAL A 95 -4.63 -10.42 16.32
N THR A 96 -3.71 -10.94 17.12
CA THR A 96 -3.74 -10.89 18.58
C THR A 96 -2.52 -10.16 19.12
N GLY A 97 -2.59 -9.74 20.39
CA GLY A 97 -1.55 -8.95 21.04
C GLY A 97 -1.59 -7.48 20.65
N LYS A 98 -0.55 -6.74 21.05
CA LYS A 98 -0.35 -5.32 20.77
C LYS A 98 1.07 -5.11 20.28
N GLY A 99 1.31 -4.11 19.45
CA GLY A 99 2.63 -3.83 18.88
C GLY A 99 2.54 -3.46 17.41
N GLU A 100 3.49 -3.93 16.62
CA GLU A 100 3.61 -3.54 15.21
C GLU A 100 3.33 -4.73 14.29
N LEU A 101 2.58 -4.49 13.22
CA LEU A 101 2.43 -5.40 12.10
C LEU A 101 3.01 -4.75 10.86
N GLU A 102 4.16 -5.24 10.40
CA GLU A 102 4.71 -4.84 9.12
C GLU A 102 4.11 -5.72 8.01
N ILE A 103 3.62 -5.07 6.96
CA ILE A 103 2.99 -5.66 5.79
C ILE A 103 3.86 -5.34 4.58
N GLN A 104 4.39 -6.36 3.93
CA GLN A 104 5.18 -6.23 2.71
C GLN A 104 4.46 -6.90 1.53
N GLY A 105 4.52 -6.29 0.37
CA GLY A 105 3.81 -6.71 -0.82
C GLY A 105 4.65 -6.60 -2.08
N LYS A 106 4.61 -7.62 -2.92
CA LYS A 106 4.95 -7.52 -4.35
C LYS A 106 3.67 -7.74 -5.15
N ILE A 107 3.07 -6.66 -5.63
CA ILE A 107 1.78 -6.67 -6.35
C ILE A 107 2.00 -6.26 -7.79
N TYR A 108 1.61 -7.10 -8.74
CA TYR A 108 1.70 -6.78 -10.17
C TYR A 108 0.43 -6.06 -10.61
N TYR A 109 0.57 -4.84 -11.11
CA TYR A 109 -0.56 -4.03 -11.54
C TYR A 109 -0.28 -3.33 -12.87
N CYS A 110 -1.33 -2.85 -13.51
CA CYS A 110 -1.23 -2.08 -14.73
C CYS A 110 -2.04 -0.78 -14.63
N ASN A 111 -1.47 0.31 -15.12
CA ASN A 111 -2.19 1.55 -15.41
C ASN A 111 -2.82 1.39 -16.80
N PHE A 112 -4.15 1.43 -16.87
CA PHE A 112 -4.89 1.21 -18.11
C PHE A 112 -4.80 2.38 -19.10
N ASP A 113 -4.65 3.61 -18.60
CA ASP A 113 -4.58 4.81 -19.44
C ASP A 113 -3.20 4.92 -20.10
N LYS A 114 -2.13 4.64 -19.34
CA LYS A 114 -0.75 4.70 -19.81
C LYS A 114 -0.28 3.40 -20.46
N ASN A 115 -1.04 2.31 -20.30
CA ASN A 115 -0.69 0.95 -20.71
C ASN A 115 0.67 0.48 -20.16
N ILE A 116 0.98 0.86 -18.91
CA ILE A 116 2.23 0.52 -18.22
C ILE A 116 1.89 -0.49 -17.13
N CYS A 117 2.55 -1.65 -17.15
CA CYS A 117 2.36 -2.71 -16.16
C CYS A 117 3.69 -3.01 -15.46
N ILE A 118 3.72 -2.89 -14.13
CA ILE A 118 4.93 -3.00 -13.32
C ILE A 118 4.65 -3.71 -11.98
N PRO A 119 5.66 -4.38 -11.39
CA PRO A 119 5.55 -4.88 -10.02
C PRO A 119 5.71 -3.72 -9.02
N GLY A 120 4.68 -3.47 -8.22
CA GLY A 120 4.76 -2.61 -7.04
C GLY A 120 5.38 -3.34 -5.86
N LYS A 121 6.46 -2.78 -5.30
CA LYS A 121 6.92 -3.13 -3.96
C LYS A 121 6.24 -2.18 -2.97
N ILE A 122 5.43 -2.73 -2.09
CA ILE A 122 4.62 -1.98 -1.12
C ILE A 122 5.07 -2.41 0.28
N GLN A 123 5.32 -1.44 1.15
CA GLN A 123 5.67 -1.70 2.53
C GLN A 123 4.87 -0.75 3.41
N GLN A 124 4.27 -1.29 4.47
CA GLN A 124 3.43 -0.54 5.41
C GLN A 124 3.60 -1.11 6.80
N VAL A 125 3.66 -0.24 7.80
CA VAL A 125 3.72 -0.63 9.21
C VAL A 125 2.46 -0.11 9.89
N GLU A 126 1.77 -1.00 10.59
CA GLU A 126 0.52 -0.71 11.31
C GLU A 126 0.70 -0.96 12.81
N ILE A 127 0.12 -0.09 13.64
CA ILE A 127 0.12 -0.25 15.10
C ILE A 127 -1.16 -0.98 15.53
N ILE A 128 -0.98 -2.14 16.15
CA ILE A 128 -2.06 -2.97 16.68
C ILE A 128 -2.28 -2.64 18.16
N GLN A 129 -3.52 -2.25 18.50
CA GLN A 129 -3.95 -1.80 19.84
C GLN A 129 -4.98 -2.72 20.48
#